data_AF-A0AA51REI1-F1
#
_entry.id   AF-A0AA51REI1-F1
#
_cell.length_a   1.000
_cell.length_b   1.000
_cell.length_c   1.000
_cell.angle_alpha   90.00
_cell.angle_beta   90.00
_cell.angle_gamma   90.00
#
_symmetry.space_group_name_H-M   'P 1'
#
loop_
_entity.id
_entity.type
_entity.pdbx_description
1 polymer ?
#
loop_
_entity_poly.entity_id
_entity_poly.type
_entity_poly.pdbx_seq_one_letter_code
_entity_poly.pdbx_strand_id
1 'polypeptide(L)' 'MKKRKKRSKTIYTNTQEETILSLKKELIFMNIKRKTRQEIKPHLIKQVKNKISKIIILGETKI' A
#
# COMPACT_ATOMS: atom_id res chain seq x y z
N MET A 1 -5.09 18.22 -33.88
CA MET A 1 -5.06 18.43 -32.41
C MET A 1 -5.30 17.11 -31.68
N LYS A 2 -4.31 16.56 -30.96
CA LYS A 2 -4.51 15.37 -30.13
C LYS A 2 -5.30 15.77 -28.87
N LYS A 3 -6.58 15.44 -28.79
CA LYS A 3 -7.40 15.69 -27.59
C LYS A 3 -6.80 14.89 -26.42
N ARG A 4 -6.37 15.58 -25.36
CA ARG A 4 -5.94 14.94 -24.09
C ARG A 4 -7.15 14.23 -23.50
N LYS A 5 -7.19 12.90 -23.62
CA LYS A 5 -8.21 12.05 -22.98
C LYS A 5 -8.05 12.24 -21.46
N LYS A 6 -8.96 12.97 -20.81
CA LYS A 6 -9.02 13.04 -19.34
C LYS A 6 -9.14 11.61 -18.84
N ARG A 7 -8.11 11.11 -18.14
CA ARG A 7 -8.14 9.78 -17.52
C ARG A 7 -9.31 9.78 -16.53
N SER A 8 -10.24 8.87 -16.74
CA SER A 8 -11.44 8.70 -15.93
C SER A 8 -11.06 8.52 -14.47
N LYS A 9 -11.57 9.40 -13.61
CA LYS A 9 -11.31 9.44 -12.17
C LYS A 9 -11.70 8.12 -11.46
N THR A 10 -12.56 7.32 -12.07
CA THR A 10 -13.13 6.07 -11.57
C THR A 10 -12.18 4.86 -11.59
N ILE A 11 -11.17 4.82 -12.47
CA ILE A 11 -10.23 3.68 -12.51
C ILE A 11 -9.24 3.76 -11.33
N TYR A 12 -8.99 4.97 -10.82
CA TYR A 12 -7.96 5.23 -9.82
C TYR A 12 -8.34 4.73 -8.41
N THR A 13 -9.62 4.78 -8.04
CA THR A 13 -10.09 4.39 -6.70
C THR A 13 -9.88 2.90 -6.44
N ASN A 14 -10.18 2.04 -7.42
CA ASN A 14 -10.00 0.59 -7.27
C ASN A 14 -8.53 0.20 -7.04
N THR A 15 -7.60 0.87 -7.74
CA THR A 15 -6.16 0.55 -7.59
C THR A 15 -5.59 0.91 -6.22
N GLN A 16 -6.11 1.95 -5.58
CA GLN A 16 -5.66 2.38 -4.24
C GLN A 16 -6.10 1.38 -3.18
N GLU A 17 -7.37 0.96 -3.23
CA GLU A 17 -7.94 -0.01 -2.30
C GLU A 17 -7.26 -1.37 -2.42
N GLU A 18 -6.99 -1.83 -3.65
CA GLU A 18 -6.23 -3.04 -3.92
C GLU A 18 -4.81 -2.96 -3.33
N THR A 19 -4.15 -1.82 -3.50
CA THR A 19 -2.80 -1.59 -2.94
C THR A 19 -2.84 -1.61 -1.41
N ILE A 20 -3.81 -0.94 -0.78
CA ILE A 20 -3.97 -0.96 0.68
C ILE A 20 -4.24 -2.39 1.17
N LEU A 21 -5.08 -3.15 0.47
CA LEU A 21 -5.41 -4.52 0.83
C LEU A 21 -4.16 -5.41 0.77
N SER A 22 -3.34 -5.26 -0.28
CA SER A 22 -2.07 -6.00 -0.40
C SER A 22 -1.10 -5.70 0.74
N LEU A 23 -0.93 -4.42 1.10
CA LEU A 23 -0.05 -4.00 2.20
C LEU A 23 -0.57 -4.46 3.56
N LYS A 24 -1.89 -4.50 3.77
CA LYS A 24 -2.49 -5.06 4.99
C LYS A 24 -2.21 -6.56 5.11
N LYS A 25 -2.33 -7.31 4.01
CA LYS A 25 -1.98 -8.75 3.98
C LYS A 25 -0.50 -8.95 4.30
N GLU A 26 0.39 -8.17 3.70
CA GLU A 26 1.82 -8.21 3.98
C GLU A 26 2.13 -7.95 5.46
N LEU A 27 1.48 -6.93 6.05
CA LEU A 27 1.63 -6.60 7.47
C LEU A 27 1.19 -7.75 8.39
N ILE A 28 0.11 -8.45 8.04
CA ILE A 28 -0.36 -9.64 8.77
C ILE A 28 0.72 -10.72 8.74
N PHE A 29 1.26 -11.06 7.57
CA PHE A 29 2.33 -12.04 7.46
C PHE A 29 3.57 -11.65 8.25
N MET A 30 3.97 -10.38 8.22
CA MET A 30 5.09 -9.89 9.02
C MET A 30 4.82 -10.01 10.53
N ASN A 31 3.59 -9.74 10.97
CA ASN A 31 3.21 -9.90 12.37
C ASN A 31 3.19 -11.37 12.81
N ILE A 32 2.71 -12.28 11.95
CA ILE A 32 2.76 -13.73 12.21
C ILE A 32 4.21 -14.17 12.39
N LYS A 33 5.09 -13.84 11.44
CA LYS A 33 6.53 -14.14 11.50
C LYS A 33 7.17 -13.61 12.77
N ARG A 34 6.87 -12.36 13.15
CA ARG A 34 7.35 -11.76 14.42
C ARG A 34 6.85 -12.53 15.64
N LYS A 35 5.56 -12.93 15.65
CA LYS A 35 4.95 -13.67 16.76
C LYS A 35 5.52 -15.09 16.88
N THR A 36 5.81 -15.73 15.75
CA THR A 36 6.46 -17.04 15.68
C THR A 36 7.98 -16.98 15.84
N ARG A 37 8.54 -15.82 16.21
CA ARG A 37 9.98 -15.58 16.42
C ARG A 37 10.85 -15.91 15.21
N GLN A 38 10.28 -15.87 14.01
CA GLN A 38 11.05 -15.93 12.77
C GLN A 38 11.83 -14.63 12.59
N GLU A 39 13.00 -14.73 11.97
CA GLU A 39 13.85 -13.57 11.71
C GLU A 39 13.11 -12.60 10.77
N ILE A 40 12.88 -11.38 11.26
CA ILE A 40 12.29 -10.32 10.46
C ILE A 40 12.92 -8.99 10.83
N LYS A 41 13.21 -8.19 9.80
CA LYS A 41 13.77 -6.86 9.97
C LYS A 41 12.67 -5.90 10.47
N PRO A 42 12.78 -5.30 11.67
CA PRO A 42 11.72 -4.44 12.23
C PRO A 42 11.40 -3.21 11.39
N HIS A 43 12.38 -2.69 10.65
CA HIS A 43 12.17 -1.53 9.78
C HIS A 43 11.22 -1.81 8.62
N LEU A 44 11.09 -3.05 8.15
CA LEU A 44 10.14 -3.42 7.09
C LEU A 44 8.70 -3.23 7.57
N ILE A 45 8.39 -3.63 8.81
CA ILE A 45 7.07 -3.41 9.41
C ILE A 45 6.76 -1.91 9.50
N LYS A 46 7.75 -1.09 9.92
CA LYS A 46 7.61 0.37 9.98
C LYS A 46 7.36 0.96 8.58
N GLN A 47 8.08 0.50 7.56
CA GLN A 47 7.91 0.96 6.18
C GLN A 47 6.53 0.62 5.62
N VAL A 48 6.04 -0.60 5.82
CA VAL A 48 4.70 -1.02 5.36
C VAL A 48 3.61 -0.18 6.03
N LYS A 49 3.68 0.05 7.34
CA LYS A 49 2.75 0.94 8.05
C LYS A 49 2.77 2.37 7.51
N ASN A 50 3.96 2.92 7.27
CA ASN A 50 4.11 4.25 6.68
C ASN A 50 3.52 4.33 5.27
N LYS A 51 3.70 3.29 4.43
CA LYS A 51 3.10 3.23 3.10
C LYS A 51 1.57 3.24 3.17
N ILE A 52 0.98 2.43 4.05
CA ILE A 52 -0.48 2.43 4.25
C ILE A 52 -0.97 3.82 4.67
N SER A 53 -0.31 4.45 5.64
CA SER A 53 -0.66 5.80 6.10
C SER A 53 -0.57 6.85 5.00
N LYS A 54 0.49 6.82 4.17
CA LYS A 54 0.64 7.72 3.03
C LYS A 54 -0.47 7.54 1.99
N ILE A 55 -0.82 6.30 1.65
CA ILE A 55 -1.88 6.05 0.66
C ILE A 55 -3.23 6.54 1.19
N ILE A 56 -3.53 6.34 2.47
CA ILE A 56 -4.79 6.79 3.09
C ILE A 56 -4.86 8.32 3.16
N ILE A 57 -3.79 8.98 3.59
CA ILE A 57 -3.80 10.43 3.86
C ILE A 57 -3.60 11.25 2.58
N LEU A 58 -2.66 10.85 1.73
CA LEU A 58 -2.24 11.63 0.58
C LEU A 58 -2.88 11.15 -0.73
N GLY A 59 -3.47 9.95 -0.74
CA GLY A 59 -3.92 9.32 -1.99
C GLY A 59 -2.77 9.03 -2.98
N GLU A 60 -1.52 9.11 -2.51
CA GLU A 60 -0.33 8.93 -3.32
C GLU A 60 0.02 7.45 -3.42
N THR A 61 -0.17 6.89 -4.62
CA THR A 61 0.34 5.55 -4.99
C THR A 61 1.73 5.60 -5.61
N LYS A 62 2.33 6.81 -5.71
CA LYS A 62 3.67 6.97 -6.28
C LYS A 62 4.72 6.49 -5.28
N ILE A 63 5.35 5.37 -5.62
CA ILE A 63 6.64 4.92 -5.08
C ILE A 63 7.69 5.20 -6.16
#